data_AF-A0A8J7BXV2-F1
#
_entry.id   AF-A0A8J7BXV2-F1
#
_cell.length_a   1.000
_cell.length_b   1.000
_cell.length_c   1.000
_cell.angle_alpha   90.00
_cell.angle_beta   90.00
_cell.angle_gamma   90.00
#
_symmetry.space_group_name_H-M   'P 1'
#
loop_
_entity.id
_entity.type
_entity.pdbx_description
1 polymer ?
#
loop_
_entity_poly.entity_id
_entity_poly.type
_entity_poly.pdbx_seq_one_letter_code
_entity_poly.pdbx_strand_id
1 'polypeptide(L)'
;MGITLTPEQQKIIQNLLATGNFNSVGEVIQAALSLLEQERLSYQVWVDETRAKIDEGIVSLERGEGIDGETFVNQLLADLQQVKKSHK
;
A
#
# COMPACT_ATOMS: atom_id res chain seq x y z
N MET A 1 -2.89 -5.17 32.11
CA MET A 1 -2.67 -6.50 31.52
C MET A 1 -1.18 -6.76 31.47
N GLY A 2 -0.69 -7.93 31.88
CA GLY A 2 0.73 -8.29 31.78
C GLY A 2 0.99 -9.07 30.50
N ILE A 3 2.01 -8.67 29.74
CA ILE A 3 2.43 -9.36 28.52
C ILE A 3 3.76 -10.03 28.82
N THR A 4 3.87 -11.33 28.54
CA THR A 4 5.13 -12.06 28.69
C THR A 4 5.87 -12.02 27.38
N LEU A 5 7.10 -11.49 27.40
CA LEU A 5 7.96 -11.42 26.23
C LEU A 5 8.87 -12.66 26.20
N THR A 6 9.15 -13.15 24.99
CA THR A 6 10.17 -14.18 24.81
C THR A 6 11.57 -13.59 25.04
N PRO A 7 12.59 -14.41 25.36
CA PRO A 7 13.96 -13.93 25.48
C PRO A 7 14.48 -13.20 24.23
N GLU A 8 14.06 -13.66 23.05
CA GLU A 8 14.40 -13.05 21.76
C GLU A 8 13.79 -11.63 21.65
N GLN A 9 12.51 -11.47 22.00
CA GLN A 9 11.83 -10.17 22.01
C GLN A 9 12.49 -9.22 23.01
N GLN A 10 12.87 -9.70 24.19
CA GLN A 10 13.59 -8.89 25.17
C GLN A 10 14.94 -8.41 24.64
N LYS A 11 15.67 -9.26 23.91
CA LYS A 11 16.96 -8.89 23.28
C LYS A 11 16.79 -7.83 22.21
N ILE A 12 15.76 -7.94 21.37
CA ILE A 12 15.43 -6.92 20.36
C ILE A 12 15.14 -5.57 21.04
N ILE A 13 14.30 -5.56 22.08
CA ILE A 13 13.96 -4.34 22.82
C ILE A 13 15.22 -3.73 23.47
N GLN A 14 16.08 -4.55 24.09
CA GLN A 14 17.33 -4.05 24.68
C GLN A 14 18.25 -3.42 23.63
N ASN A 15 18.38 -4.03 22.44
CA ASN A 15 19.17 -3.46 21.35
C ASN A 15 18.61 -2.12 20.88
N LEU A 16 17.28 -1.99 20.78
CA LEU A 16 16.62 -0.74 20.39
C LEU A 16 16.76 0.36 21.44
N LEU A 17 16.70 0.01 22.73
CA LEU A 17 16.99 0.97 23.81
C LEU A 17 18.45 1.42 23.78
N ALA A 18 19.38 0.51 23.48
CA ALA A 18 20.80 0.81 23.41
C ALA A 18 21.16 1.80 22.29
N THR A 19 20.29 2.00 21.28
CA THR A 19 20.53 3.03 20.25
C THR A 19 20.27 4.45 20.76
N GLY A 20 19.61 4.61 21.92
CA GLY A 20 19.22 5.91 22.47
C GLY A 20 17.99 6.54 21.79
N ASN A 21 17.37 5.85 20.82
CA ASN A 21 16.18 6.36 20.13
C ASN A 21 14.88 6.17 20.93
N PHE A 22 14.94 5.38 22.01
CA PHE A 22 13.79 5.04 22.85
C PHE A 22 14.19 5.15 24.32
N ASN A 23 13.31 5.73 25.12
CA ASN A 23 13.52 6.01 26.54
C ASN A 23 12.98 4.90 27.44
N SER A 24 12.11 4.03 26.93
CA SER A 24 11.51 2.94 27.70
C SER A 24 11.05 1.77 26.83
N VAL A 25 10.92 0.60 27.46
CA VAL A 25 10.29 -0.60 26.86
C VAL A 25 8.88 -0.29 26.35
N GLY A 26 8.12 0.53 27.09
CA GLY A 26 6.77 0.93 26.70
C GLY A 26 6.74 1.74 25.41
N GLU A 27 7.73 2.62 25.20
CA GLU A 27 7.87 3.41 23.97
C GLU A 27 8.18 2.53 22.76
N VAL A 28 9.07 1.54 22.92
CA VAL A 28 9.37 0.56 21.88
C VAL A 28 8.13 -0.25 21.51
N ILE A 29 7.38 -0.74 22.50
CA ILE A 29 6.14 -1.50 22.28
C ILE A 29 5.08 -0.62 21.61
N GLN A 30 4.92 0.63 22.04
CA GLN A 30 3.97 1.57 21.44
C GLN A 30 4.31 1.82 19.97
N ALA A 31 5.59 2.04 19.64
CA ALA A 31 6.02 2.24 18.25
C ALA A 31 5.74 1.00 17.39
N ALA A 32 6.04 -0.19 17.89
CA ALA A 32 5.78 -1.45 17.19
C ALA A 32 4.28 -1.69 16.94
N LEU A 33 3.42 -1.42 17.94
CA LEU A 33 1.97 -1.54 17.80
C LEU A 33 1.39 -0.49 16.86
N SER A 34 1.87 0.75 16.92
CA SER A 34 1.47 1.81 15.99
C SER A 34 1.79 1.43 14.54
N LEU A 35 2.98 0.85 14.29
CA LEU A 35 3.36 0.38 12.95
C LEU A 35 2.43 -0.74 12.47
N LEU A 36 2.12 -1.71 13.33
CA LEU A 36 1.20 -2.80 13.00
C LEU A 36 -0.21 -2.29 12.68
N GLU A 37 -0.71 -1.32 13.45
CA GLU A 37 -2.01 -0.71 13.20
C GLU A 37 -2.02 0.08 11.89
N GLN A 38 -0.94 0.81 11.59
CA GLN A 38 -0.78 1.53 10.32
C GLN A 38 -0.78 0.59 9.11
N GLU A 39 -0.07 -0.54 9.18
CA GLU A 39 -0.09 -1.54 8.10
C GLU A 39 -1.48 -2.16 7.92
N ARG A 40 -2.18 -2.44 9.03
CA ARG A 40 -3.54 -2.98 8.98
C ARG A 40 -4.51 -2.00 8.32
N LEU A 41 -4.43 -0.72 8.71
CA LEU A 41 -5.28 0.34 8.16
C LEU A 41 -4.96 0.59 6.68
N SER A 42 -3.68 0.65 6.30
CA SER A 42 -3.29 0.86 4.90
C SER A 42 -3.73 -0.30 4.01
N TYR A 43 -3.64 -1.53 4.49
CA TYR A 43 -4.13 -2.70 3.77
C TYR A 43 -5.65 -2.64 3.58
N GLN A 44 -6.40 -2.33 4.64
CA GLN A 44 -7.86 -2.24 4.56
C GLN A 44 -8.31 -1.15 3.59
N VAL A 45 -7.70 0.03 3.67
CA VAL A 45 -7.95 1.14 2.73
C VAL A 45 -7.66 0.71 1.29
N TRP A 46 -6.52 0.06 1.06
CA TRP A 46 -6.16 -0.43 -0.27
C TRP A 46 -7.16 -1.45 -0.81
N VAL A 47 -7.66 -2.37 0.02
CA VAL A 47 -8.68 -3.35 -0.36
C VAL A 47 -9.98 -2.65 -0.75
N ASP A 48 -10.44 -1.70 0.07
CA ASP A 48 -11.71 -1.01 -0.16
C ASP A 48 -11.66 -0.12 -1.40
N GLU A 49 -10.57 0.62 -1.61
CA GLU A 49 -10.34 1.41 -2.83
C GLU A 49 -10.27 0.53 -4.09
N THR A 50 -9.60 -0.63 -3.98
CA THR A 50 -9.47 -1.57 -5.11
C THR A 50 -10.82 -2.17 -5.47
N ARG A 51 -11.63 -2.58 -4.49
CA ARG A 51 -12.98 -3.09 -4.71
C ARG A 51 -13.87 -2.04 -5.38
N ALA A 52 -13.83 -0.80 -4.89
CA ALA A 52 -14.60 0.29 -5.50
C ALA A 52 -14.26 0.50 -6.99
N LYS A 53 -12.97 0.46 -7.35
CA LYS A 53 -12.52 0.59 -8.75
C LYS A 53 -12.94 -0.60 -9.62
N ILE A 54 -12.91 -1.82 -9.05
CA ILE A 54 -13.36 -3.02 -9.76
C ILE A 54 -14.87 -2.94 -10.01
N ASP A 55 -15.66 -2.59 -8.99
CA ASP A 55 -17.11 -2.47 -9.10
C ASP A 55 -17.50 -1.40 -10.14
N GLU A 56 -16.82 -0.26 -10.15
CA GLU A 56 -16.97 0.78 -11.18
C GLU A 56 -16.68 0.21 -12.59
N GLY A 57 -15.59 -0.54 -12.75
CA GLY A 57 -15.22 -1.18 -14.00
C GLY A 57 -16.25 -2.20 -14.47
N ILE A 58 -16.78 -3.04 -13.57
CA ILE A 58 -17.85 -4.01 -13.88
C ILE A 58 -19.09 -3.28 -14.38
N VAL A 59 -19.53 -2.25 -13.67
CA VAL A 59 -20.71 -1.47 -14.04
C VAL A 59 -20.50 -0.74 -15.38
N SER A 60 -19.29 -0.27 -15.68
CA SER A 60 -18.92 0.30 -16.98
C SER A 60 -19.01 -0.74 -18.11
N LEU A 61 -18.50 -1.95 -17.88
CA LEU A 61 -18.60 -3.06 -18.82
C LEU A 61 -20.06 -3.47 -19.07
N GLU A 62 -20.90 -3.51 -18.05
CA GLU A 62 -22.34 -3.79 -18.18
C GLU A 62 -23.07 -2.76 -19.03
N ARG A 63 -22.62 -1.50 -19.03
CA ARG A 63 -23.11 -0.43 -19.93
C ARG A 63 -22.55 -0.53 -21.35
N GLY A 64 -21.64 -1.47 -21.63
CA GLY A 64 -21.02 -1.64 -22.94
C GLY A 64 -19.91 -0.64 -23.23
N GLU A 65 -19.34 0.00 -22.21
CA GLU A 65 -18.24 0.99 -22.35
C GLU A 65 -16.86 0.33 -22.46
N GLY A 66 -16.80 -1.01 -22.46
CA GLY A 66 -15.57 -1.76 -22.70
C GLY A 66 -14.99 -1.50 -24.09
N ILE A 67 -13.67 -1.38 -24.16
CA ILE A 67 -12.93 -1.22 -25.42
C ILE A 67 -12.11 -2.49 -25.64
N ASP A 68 -12.06 -2.95 -26.89
CA ASP A 68 -11.18 -4.05 -27.29
C ASP A 68 -9.70 -3.71 -26.98
N GLY A 69 -8.99 -4.69 -26.41
CA GLY A 69 -7.63 -4.47 -25.89
C GLY A 69 -6.62 -4.13 -26.98
N GLU A 70 -6.70 -4.77 -28.15
CA GLU A 70 -5.82 -4.48 -29.28
C GLU A 70 -6.08 -3.06 -29.83
N THR A 71 -7.36 -2.69 -29.92
CA THR A 71 -7.79 -1.35 -30.32
C THR A 71 -7.25 -0.27 -29.38
N PHE A 72 -7.36 -0.48 -28.06
CA PHE A 72 -6.83 0.45 -27.06
C PHE A 72 -5.31 0.63 -27.16
N VAL A 73 -4.55 -0.48 -27.23
CA VAL A 73 -3.08 -0.43 -27.30
C VAL A 73 -2.61 0.27 -28.56
N ASN A 74 -3.23 -0.03 -29.71
CA ASN A 74 -2.87 0.61 -30.98
C ASN A 74 -3.11 2.14 -30.94
N GLN A 75 -4.22 2.59 -30.35
CA GLN A 75 -4.49 4.01 -30.18
C GLN A 75 -3.47 4.69 -29.25
N LEU A 76 -3.18 4.07 -28.10
CA LEU A 76 -2.22 4.59 -27.14
C LEU A 76 -0.82 4.75 -27.75
N LEU A 77 -0.37 3.76 -28.54
CA LEU A 77 0.91 3.83 -29.23
C LEU A 77 0.94 4.95 -30.28
N ALA A 78 -0.16 5.17 -31.00
CA ALA A 78 -0.28 6.26 -31.97
C ALA A 78 -0.18 7.63 -31.27
N ASP A 79 -0.88 7.82 -30.15
CA ASP A 79 -0.86 9.06 -29.37
C ASP A 79 0.54 9.37 -28.85
N LEU A 80 1.24 8.38 -28.29
CA LEU A 80 2.62 8.51 -27.82
C LEU A 80 3.60 8.89 -28.95
N GLN A 81 3.38 8.39 -30.17
CA GLN A 81 4.19 8.77 -31.33
C GLN A 81 3.95 10.21 -31.76
N GLN A 82 2.71 10.71 -31.69
CA GLN A 82 2.39 12.09 -32.02
C GLN A 82 3.04 13.07 -31.04
N VAL A 83 2.98 12.79 -29.73
CA VAL A 83 3.64 13.61 -28.70
C VAL A 83 5.15 13.71 -28.94
N LYS A 84 5.81 12.60 -29.33
CA LYS A 84 7.24 12.60 -29.66
C LYS A 84 7.58 13.42 -30.91
N LYS A 85 6.66 13.52 -31.87
CA LYS A 85 6.85 14.30 -33.10
C LYS A 85 6.60 15.79 -32.90
N SER A 86 5.71 16.19 -31.97
CA SER A 86 5.42 17.60 -31.70
C SER A 86 6.48 18.31 -30.85
N HIS A 87 7.39 17.56 -30.21
CA HIS A 87 8.49 18.06 -29.38
C HIS A 87 9.84 18.04 -30.12
N LYS A 88 9.83 17.90 -31.46
CA LYS A 88 10.98 18.07 -32.36
C LYS A 88 10.75 19.29 -33.25
#